data_AF-A0A957KAL5-F1
#
_entry.id   AF-A0A957KAL5-F1
#
_cell.length_a   1.000
_cell.length_b   1.000
_cell.length_c   1.000
_cell.angle_alpha   90.00
_cell.angle_beta   90.00
_cell.angle_gamma   90.00
#
_symmetry.space_group_name_H-M   'P 1'
#
loop_
_entity.id
_entity.type
_entity.pdbx_description
1 polymer ?
#
loop_
_entity_poly.entity_id
_entity_poly.type
_entity_poly.pdbx_seq_one_letter_code
_entity_poly.pdbx_strand_id
1 'polypeptide(L)'
;MLLDQQMFRLIARLISSRWARSHELYLGVYEDACAARLGLLQLEVSQSFVLDHADASVTVRLPVPLRGTGSTGRSWARLHLGYRVCLGKEVIRRPGFYTYLQKPSAPVLPAQVAPSLDEDFPC
;
A
#
# COMPACT_ATOMS: atom_id res chain seq x y z
N MET A 1 -4.00 19.01 -15.12
CA MET A 1 -3.36 19.76 -14.02
C MET A 1 -4.35 20.36 -13.01
N LEU A 2 -5.31 21.22 -13.39
CA LEU A 2 -6.27 21.76 -12.40
C LEU A 2 -7.11 20.65 -11.71
N LEU A 3 -7.57 19.67 -12.50
CA LEU A 3 -8.32 18.52 -12.00
C LEU A 3 -7.48 17.66 -11.05
N ASP A 4 -6.23 17.38 -11.39
CA ASP A 4 -5.32 16.56 -10.58
C ASP A 4 -5.07 17.20 -9.21
N GLN A 5 -4.89 18.52 -9.18
CA GLN A 5 -4.75 19.29 -7.93
C GLN A 5 -6.03 19.26 -7.09
N GLN A 6 -7.20 19.40 -7.72
CA GLN A 6 -8.49 19.32 -7.03
C GLN A 6 -8.72 17.94 -6.43
N MET A 7 -8.42 16.88 -7.19
CA MET A 7 -8.52 15.49 -6.75
C MET A 7 -7.55 15.19 -5.61
N PHE A 8 -6.30 15.64 -5.70
CA PHE A 8 -5.32 15.49 -4.63
C PHE A 8 -5.82 16.14 -3.33
N ARG A 9 -6.27 17.40 -3.41
CA ARG A 9 -6.83 18.13 -2.25
C ARG A 9 -8.07 17.45 -1.68
N LEU A 10 -8.93 16.92 -2.53
CA LEU A 10 -10.11 16.17 -2.12
C LEU A 10 -9.70 14.92 -1.32
N ILE A 11 -8.78 14.11 -1.84
CA ILE A 11 -8.32 12.89 -1.17
C ILE A 11 -7.66 13.23 0.18
N ALA A 12 -6.79 14.23 0.22
CA ALA A 12 -6.16 14.69 1.46
C ALA A 12 -7.18 15.16 2.51
N ARG A 13 -8.23 15.88 2.08
CA ARG A 13 -9.35 16.30 2.97
C ARG A 13 -10.18 15.11 3.44
N LEU A 14 -10.41 14.11 2.59
CA LEU A 14 -11.13 12.91 2.98
C LEU A 14 -10.36 12.09 4.01
N ILE A 15 -9.03 11.97 3.88
CA ILE A 15 -8.16 11.31 4.87
C ILE A 15 -8.24 12.01 6.23
N SER A 16 -8.24 13.33 6.25
CA SER A 16 -8.32 14.13 7.48
C SER A 16 -9.76 14.29 8.01
N SER A 17 -10.75 13.73 7.33
CA SER A 17 -12.16 13.83 7.75
C SER A 17 -12.47 12.94 8.95
N ARG A 18 -13.47 13.33 9.75
CA ARG A 18 -13.97 12.53 10.89
C ARG A 18 -14.51 11.14 10.51
N TRP A 19 -14.76 10.92 9.22
CA TRP A 19 -15.31 9.66 8.72
C TRP A 19 -14.21 8.68 8.32
N ALA A 20 -12.98 9.16 8.15
CA ALA A 20 -11.83 8.32 7.94
C ALA A 20 -11.46 7.57 9.22
N ARG A 21 -11.03 6.32 9.07
CA ARG A 21 -10.61 5.42 10.14
C ARG A 21 -9.32 4.71 9.75
N SER A 22 -8.70 4.00 10.68
CA SER A 22 -7.49 3.21 10.42
C SER A 22 -6.38 4.06 9.81
N HIS A 23 -6.10 5.21 10.44
CA HIS A 23 -5.01 6.08 10.02
C HIS A 23 -3.67 5.39 10.24
N GLU A 24 -2.91 5.30 9.16
CA GLU A 24 -1.53 4.82 9.16
C GLU A 24 -0.67 5.99 8.68
N LEU A 25 0.26 6.42 9.52
CA LEU A 25 1.21 7.47 9.20
C LEU A 25 2.59 6.84 9.08
N TYR A 26 3.26 7.10 7.96
CA TYR A 26 4.62 6.70 7.69
C TYR A 26 5.45 7.96 7.45
N LEU A 27 6.43 8.19 8.30
CA LEU A 27 7.36 9.31 8.19
C LEU A 27 8.74 8.72 7.86
N GLY A 28 9.12 8.83 6.60
CA GLY A 28 10.40 8.38 6.09
C GLY A 28 11.39 9.53 5.96
N VAL A 29 12.67 9.20 5.81
CA VAL A 29 13.72 10.21 5.57
C VAL A 29 13.50 10.98 4.26
N TYR A 30 12.83 10.35 3.29
CA TYR A 30 12.67 10.88 1.93
C TYR A 30 11.22 11.01 1.47
N GLU A 31 10.29 10.47 2.25
CA GLU A 31 8.88 10.36 1.89
C GLU A 31 8.03 10.34 3.14
N ASP A 32 7.02 11.20 3.17
CA ASP A 32 5.92 11.12 4.14
C ASP A 32 4.71 10.53 3.43
N ALA A 33 4.08 9.55 4.06
CA ALA A 33 2.86 8.92 3.55
C ALA A 33 1.81 8.78 4.65
N CYS A 34 0.56 8.96 4.28
CA CYS A 34 -0.58 8.75 5.14
C CYS A 34 -1.64 7.93 4.40
N ALA A 35 -2.16 6.90 5.07
CA ALA A 35 -3.26 6.09 4.60
C ALA A 35 -4.41 6.14 5.59
N ALA A 36 -5.64 6.07 5.07
CA ALA A 36 -6.84 5.92 5.88
C ALA A 36 -7.93 5.17 5.12
N ARG A 37 -9.02 4.82 5.82
CA ARG A 37 -10.16 4.10 5.26
C ARG A 37 -11.45 4.89 5.46
N LEU A 38 -12.21 5.04 4.39
CA LEU A 38 -13.56 5.60 4.37
C LEU A 38 -14.52 4.51 3.85
N GLY A 39 -15.02 3.68 4.75
CA GLY A 39 -15.81 2.50 4.39
C GLY A 39 -14.99 1.48 3.58
N LEU A 40 -15.41 1.22 2.34
CA LEU A 40 -14.69 0.35 1.40
C LEU A 40 -13.56 1.06 0.65
N LEU A 41 -13.51 2.38 0.73
CA LEU A 41 -12.47 3.18 0.09
C LEU A 41 -11.25 3.23 1.01
N GLN A 42 -10.12 2.82 0.47
CA GLN A 42 -8.83 3.15 1.01
C GLN A 42 -8.33 4.43 0.33
N LEU A 43 -7.83 5.34 1.14
CA LEU A 43 -7.25 6.61 0.74
C LEU A 43 -5.77 6.57 1.10
N GLU A 44 -4.92 7.01 0.20
CA GLU A 44 -3.48 7.16 0.43
C GLU A 44 -3.01 8.49 -0.13
N VAL A 45 -2.14 9.18 0.60
CA VAL A 45 -1.40 10.35 0.15
C VAL A 45 0.06 10.13 0.50
N SER A 46 0.95 10.36 -0.46
CA SER A 46 2.39 10.32 -0.27
C SER A 46 3.04 11.55 -0.89
N GLN A 47 4.09 12.03 -0.24
CA GLN A 47 4.87 13.18 -0.66
C GLN A 47 6.34 12.85 -0.52
N SER A 48 7.05 12.79 -1.64
CA SER A 48 8.51 12.67 -1.67
C SER A 48 9.14 14.05 -1.70
N PHE A 49 9.97 14.34 -0.71
CA PHE A 49 10.68 15.62 -0.60
C PHE A 49 11.86 15.71 -1.58
N VAL A 50 12.46 14.56 -1.90
CA VAL A 50 13.65 14.49 -2.76
C VAL A 50 13.31 14.71 -4.22
N LEU A 51 12.18 14.17 -4.67
CA LEU A 51 11.85 14.05 -6.09
C LEU A 51 10.79 15.06 -6.56
N ASP A 52 10.48 16.11 -5.78
CA ASP A 52 9.38 17.07 -6.05
C ASP A 52 8.14 16.34 -6.61
N HIS A 53 7.69 15.32 -5.88
CA HIS A 53 6.63 14.39 -6.29
C HIS A 53 5.65 14.20 -5.15
N ALA A 54 4.36 14.29 -5.45
CA ALA A 54 3.30 13.93 -4.51
C ALA A 54 2.23 13.12 -5.24
N ASP A 55 1.78 12.03 -4.65
CA ASP A 55 0.68 11.24 -5.17
C ASP A 55 -0.44 11.09 -4.15
N ALA A 56 -1.65 11.01 -4.67
CA ALA A 56 -2.83 10.69 -3.89
C ALA A 56 -3.63 9.63 -4.63
N SER A 57 -4.19 8.68 -3.90
CA SER A 57 -4.98 7.62 -4.48
C SER A 57 -6.22 7.28 -3.68
N VAL A 58 -7.23 6.79 -4.40
CA VAL A 58 -8.42 6.18 -3.84
C VAL A 58 -8.54 4.78 -4.41
N THR A 59 -8.70 3.78 -3.55
CA THR A 59 -8.74 2.36 -3.92
C THR A 59 -9.93 1.67 -3.27
N VAL A 60 -10.68 0.88 -4.04
CA VAL A 60 -11.62 -0.10 -3.51
C VAL A 60 -10.92 -1.45 -3.41
N ARG A 61 -11.01 -2.09 -2.24
CA ARG A 61 -10.47 -3.43 -1.99
C ARG A 61 -11.60 -4.46 -1.97
N LEU A 62 -11.62 -5.36 -2.95
CA LEU A 62 -12.64 -6.40 -3.08
C LEU A 62 -12.02 -7.79 -2.82
N PRO A 63 -12.58 -8.62 -1.93
CA PRO A 63 -12.17 -10.02 -1.82
C PRO A 63 -12.64 -10.77 -3.06
N VAL A 64 -11.72 -11.49 -3.72
CA VAL A 64 -12.04 -12.33 -4.87
C VAL A 64 -11.62 -13.78 -4.60
N PRO A 65 -12.50 -14.76 -4.88
CA PRO A 65 -12.17 -16.17 -4.70
C PRO A 65 -11.09 -16.57 -5.72
N LEU A 66 -10.05 -17.21 -5.25
CA LEU A 66 -8.99 -17.78 -6.07
C LEU A 66 -9.04 -19.31 -5.92
N ARG A 67 -9.05 -20.02 -7.06
CA ARG A 67 -8.99 -21.48 -7.06
C ARG A 67 -7.59 -21.89 -6.63
N GLY A 68 -7.44 -22.38 -5.40
CA GLY A 68 -6.15 -22.80 -4.86
C GLY A 68 -5.69 -24.11 -5.49
N THR A 69 -4.39 -24.26 -5.71
CA THR A 69 -3.75 -25.52 -6.14
C THR A 69 -3.31 -26.41 -4.95
N GLY A 70 -3.69 -26.09 -3.72
CA GLY A 70 -3.30 -26.79 -2.48
C GLY A 70 -4.47 -27.40 -1.68
N SER A 71 -4.17 -28.13 -0.60
CA SER A 71 -5.08 -29.09 0.07
C SER A 71 -6.36 -28.49 0.69
N THR A 72 -6.44 -27.17 0.86
CA THR A 72 -7.65 -26.47 1.37
C THR A 72 -8.57 -25.91 0.28
N GLY A 73 -8.22 -26.07 -1.00
CA GLY A 73 -9.10 -25.90 -2.17
C GLY A 73 -9.61 -24.48 -2.48
N ARG A 74 -9.56 -23.53 -1.54
CA ARG A 74 -10.00 -22.13 -1.72
C ARG A 74 -9.06 -21.17 -1.00
N SER A 75 -8.48 -20.24 -1.76
CA SER A 75 -7.79 -19.08 -1.21
C SER A 75 -8.51 -17.80 -1.63
N TRP A 76 -8.36 -16.73 -0.85
CA TRP A 76 -8.93 -15.43 -1.16
C TRP A 76 -7.81 -14.48 -1.55
N ALA A 77 -7.94 -13.84 -2.71
CA ALA A 77 -7.10 -12.73 -3.11
C ALA A 77 -7.84 -11.41 -2.89
N ARG A 78 -7.09 -10.30 -2.92
CA ARG A 78 -7.67 -8.95 -2.85
C ARG A 78 -7.48 -8.26 -4.19
N LEU A 79 -8.58 -7.97 -4.86
CA LEU A 79 -8.60 -7.12 -6.03
C LEU A 79 -8.62 -5.67 -5.58
N HIS A 80 -7.63 -4.91 -6.05
CA HIS A 80 -7.53 -3.47 -5.83
C HIS A 80 -7.93 -2.77 -7.12
N LEU A 81 -8.95 -1.92 -7.05
CA LEU A 81 -9.39 -1.05 -8.14
C LEU A 81 -9.24 0.38 -7.67
N GLY A 82 -8.36 1.15 -8.32
CA GLY A 82 -8.05 2.49 -7.82
C GLY A 82 -7.82 3.51 -8.90
N TYR A 83 -7.77 4.76 -8.45
CA TYR A 83 -7.39 5.90 -9.25
C TYR A 83 -6.31 6.68 -8.50
N ARG A 84 -5.23 7.01 -9.20
CA ARG A 84 -4.10 7.77 -8.67
C ARG A 84 -3.96 9.09 -9.41
N VAL A 85 -3.74 10.15 -8.65
CA VAL A 85 -3.26 11.43 -9.18
C VAL A 85 -1.84 11.66 -8.71
N CYS A 86 -1.05 12.27 -9.58
CA CYS A 86 0.33 12.64 -9.31
C CYS A 86 0.49 14.14 -9.56
N LEU A 87 1.17 14.80 -8.64
CA LEU A 87 1.59 16.19 -8.71
C LEU A 87 3.11 16.25 -8.64
N GLY A 88 3.67 17.38 -9.06
CA GLY A 88 5.11 17.60 -9.05
C GLY A 88 5.74 17.54 -10.43
N LYS A 89 7.06 17.80 -10.48
CA LYS A 89 7.82 17.83 -11.74
C LYS A 89 8.22 16.43 -12.19
N GLU A 90 8.51 15.55 -11.25
CA GLU A 90 8.86 14.17 -11.54
C GLU A 90 7.63 13.28 -11.45
N VAL A 91 7.49 12.35 -12.40
CA VAL A 91 6.38 11.40 -12.44
C VAL A 91 6.95 10.01 -12.17
N ILE A 92 7.11 9.69 -10.88
CA ILE A 92 7.61 8.38 -10.43
C ILE A 92 6.56 7.29 -10.71
N ARG A 93 5.27 7.65 -10.57
CA ARG A 93 4.13 6.75 -10.72
C ARG A 93 3.21 7.26 -11.83
N ARG A 94 2.64 6.35 -12.61
CA ARG A 94 1.66 6.70 -13.65
C ARG A 94 0.34 7.13 -13.00
N PRO A 95 -0.17 8.34 -13.29
CA PRO A 95 -1.51 8.73 -12.87
C PRO A 95 -2.57 8.01 -13.71
N GLY A 96 -3.80 7.93 -13.18
CA GLY A 96 -4.94 7.30 -13.83
C GLY A 96 -5.48 6.08 -13.07
N PHE A 97 -6.32 5.32 -13.76
CA PHE A 97 -6.91 4.09 -13.23
C PHE A 97 -5.87 2.97 -13.18
N TYR A 98 -5.90 2.20 -12.10
CA TYR A 98 -5.10 1.00 -11.96
C TYR A 98 -5.90 -0.13 -11.35
N THR A 99 -5.50 -1.34 -11.70
CA THR A 99 -6.06 -2.57 -11.16
C THR A 99 -4.94 -3.54 -10.85
N TYR A 100 -4.92 -4.11 -9.65
CA TYR A 100 -3.98 -5.20 -9.37
C TYR A 100 -4.59 -6.22 -8.42
N LEU A 101 -4.15 -7.47 -8.57
CA LEU A 101 -4.60 -8.59 -7.75
C LEU A 101 -3.51 -8.94 -6.75
N GLN A 102 -3.74 -8.67 -5.48
CA GLN A 102 -2.88 -9.10 -4.39
C GLN A 102 -3.22 -10.55 -4.03
N LYS A 103 -2.35 -11.48 -4.42
CA LYS A 103 -2.43 -12.87 -3.99
C LYS A 103 -2.04 -12.98 -2.51
N PRO A 104 -2.64 -13.92 -1.76
CA PRO A 104 -2.17 -14.21 -0.40
C PRO A 104 -0.71 -14.65 -0.45
N SER A 105 0.13 -14.05 0.38
CA SER A 105 1.51 -14.48 0.57
C SER A 105 1.51 -15.90 1.14
N ALA A 106 2.41 -16.75 0.65
CA ALA A 106 2.65 -18.03 1.29
C ALA A 106 3.05 -17.78 2.76
N PRO A 107 2.56 -18.59 3.72
CA PRO A 107 3.04 -18.49 5.09
C PRO A 107 4.57 -18.65 5.07
N VAL A 108 5.28 -17.67 5.61
CA VAL A 108 6.71 -17.79 5.84
C VAL A 108 6.86 -18.84 6.92
N LEU A 109 7.29 -20.04 6.55
CA LEU A 109 7.69 -21.04 7.52
C LEU A 109 8.88 -20.43 8.29
N PRO A 110 8.86 -20.41 9.63
CA PRO A 110 10.03 -19.98 10.38
C PRO A 110 11.22 -20.81 9.90
N ALA A 111 12.28 -20.13 9.47
CA ALA A 111 13.54 -20.79 9.17
C ALA A 111 13.88 -21.64 10.39
N GLN A 112 14.09 -22.95 10.16
CA GLN A 112 14.59 -23.82 11.21
C GLN A 112 15.87 -23.16 11.72
N VAL A 113 15.85 -22.74 12.98
CA VAL A 113 17.03 -22.28 13.70
C VAL A 113 18.02 -23.43 13.60
N ALA A 114 19.03 -23.28 12.74
CA ALA A 114 20.13 -24.21 12.72
C ALA A 114 20.74 -24.20 14.13
N PRO A 115 21.00 -25.37 14.76
CA PRO A 115 21.66 -25.39 16.05
C PRO A 115 22.99 -24.65 15.93
N SER A 116 23.23 -23.73 16.87
CA SER A 116 24.51 -23.07 17.06
C SER A 116 25.61 -24.12 17.08
N LEU A 117 26.50 -24.09 16.10
CA LEU A 117 27.76 -24.81 16.19
C LEU A 117 28.55 -24.16 17.31
N ASP A 118 28.72 -24.91 18.39
CA ASP A 118 29.73 -24.68 19.42
C ASP A 118 31.08 -24.49 18.73
N GLU A 119 31.56 -23.25 18.61
CA GLU A 119 32.95 -22.97 18.31
C GLU A 119 33.69 -22.85 19.66
N ASP A 120 34.16 -24.00 20.14
CA ASP A 120 35.26 -24.10 21.10
C ASP A 120 36.46 -23.32 20.55
N PHE A 121 36.77 -22.18 21.15
CA PHE A 121 38.06 -21.50 20.97
C PHE A 121 39.08 -22.12 21.95
N PRO A 122 40.14 -22.80 21.49
CA PRO A 122 41.26 -23.11 22.36
C PRO A 122 42.07 -21.82 22.64
N CYS A 123 42.39 -21.61 23.92
CA CYS A 123 43.26 -20.55 24.44
C CYS A 123 44.71 -20.66 23.93
#